data_AF-A0A3B0IXT8-F1
#
_entry.id   AF-A0A3B0IXT8-F1
#
_cell.length_a   1.000
_cell.length_b   1.000
_cell.length_c   1.000
_cell.angle_alpha   90.00
_cell.angle_beta   90.00
_cell.angle_gamma   90.00
#
_symmetry.space_group_name_H-M   'P 1'
#
loop_
_entity.id
_entity.type
_entity.pdbx_description
1 polymer ?
#
loop_
_entity_poly.entity_id
_entity_poly.type
_entity_poly.pdbx_seq_one_letter_code
_entity_poly.pdbx_strand_id
1 'polypeptide(L)'
;MGGVMSNIVNQELVKAVSTNLYGNGIVLTNFNIEEKETGFLWKQKKDYIVISFDRNMSTDQCWDYLSSMKGKIAKKFCGGESAIDLSFDKEFFPFNLNKGKLKAYEGKYRYSVPIEEGVVFNLKCLLANGLAVDVTGAMGGKFGVKYAGQYISHEKFDGELYLYCMHFRNEVLRDYFIENFLSKVKGYKNSPDDFLEIEGDSVYIKKGIFDNLEFIKEIQRDDACSITYDFQDTELQDAKSFKDTMIDLINRKSGVLICATHLTPSGLIVPMTQDGRESLRILKKSEADKINTAFNMKMLSAAEEDDLSEEVLVDGGTYTIDFSNPEISFSIVDEAMQNSLINKDYGLSIDPARVQAPKTEMDRDETSRDSGLGDSPQKASTSFKRSSMKRQSPKRKLFDGDNDVLDAIRRTSLTASQRRELRRLLSPELQKKLDCGALKKDECHLYLTYTSGGKRELNKSFESKESQVSRLAEAQLTVSPKLSGEDSGISSTSSSGLRSSLTHKDPRPELEKCCVRCLDNERAFE
;
A
#
# COMPACT_ATOMS: atom_id res chain seq x y z
N MET A 1 32.09 18.17 13.03
CA MET A 1 30.74 17.79 13.47
C MET A 1 29.70 17.83 12.35
N GLY A 2 29.76 18.77 11.38
CA GLY A 2 28.79 18.85 10.27
C GLY A 2 28.68 17.61 9.35
N GLY A 3 29.75 16.83 9.17
CA GLY A 3 29.73 15.62 8.34
C GLY A 3 28.94 14.44 8.92
N VAL A 4 28.76 14.37 10.25
CA VAL A 4 28.03 13.27 10.91
C VAL A 4 26.51 13.50 10.85
N MET A 5 26.06 14.75 11.02
CA MET A 5 24.63 15.09 10.88
C MET A 5 24.14 14.98 9.44
N SER A 6 24.95 15.39 8.45
CA SER A 6 24.60 15.21 7.03
C SER A 6 24.38 13.75 6.66
N ASN A 7 25.11 12.82 7.29
CA ASN A 7 24.95 11.40 6.99
C ASN A 7 23.63 10.82 7.51
N ILE A 8 23.19 11.22 8.71
CA ILE A 8 21.92 10.77 9.30
C ILE A 8 20.72 11.30 8.49
N VAL A 9 20.77 12.56 8.07
CA VAL A 9 19.71 13.15 7.21
C VAL A 9 19.61 12.39 5.89
N ASN A 10 20.73 12.07 5.25
CA ASN A 10 20.73 11.32 4.00
C ASN A 10 20.17 9.89 4.17
N GLN A 11 20.45 9.24 5.30
CA GLN A 11 19.91 7.92 5.60
C GLN A 11 18.38 7.94 5.74
N GLU A 12 17.84 8.89 6.49
CA GLU A 12 16.38 9.02 6.61
C GLU A 12 15.73 9.50 5.30
N LEU A 13 16.42 10.32 4.51
CA LEU A 13 15.94 10.71 3.18
C LEU A 13 15.77 9.49 2.26
N VAL A 14 16.71 8.54 2.27
CA VAL A 14 16.61 7.31 1.47
C VAL A 14 15.39 6.47 1.88
N LYS A 15 15.14 6.35 3.19
CA LYS A 15 13.98 5.61 3.71
C LYS A 15 12.66 6.30 3.35
N ALA A 16 12.57 7.60 3.57
CA ALA A 16 11.41 8.40 3.20
C ALA A 16 11.10 8.28 1.70
N VAL A 17 12.12 8.36 0.82
CA VAL A 17 11.92 8.14 -0.62
C VAL A 17 11.44 6.72 -0.92
N SER A 18 11.99 5.70 -0.26
CA SER A 18 11.56 4.31 -0.43
C SER A 18 10.07 4.14 -0.12
N THR A 19 9.61 4.71 0.99
CA THR A 19 8.20 4.70 1.41
C THR A 19 7.34 5.52 0.45
N ASN A 20 7.77 6.73 0.10
CA ASN A 20 7.03 7.65 -0.77
C ASN A 20 6.81 7.09 -2.19
N LEU A 21 7.83 6.44 -2.76
CA LEU A 21 7.73 5.78 -4.07
C LEU A 21 6.66 4.68 -4.09
N TYR A 22 6.52 3.95 -2.99
CA TYR A 22 5.46 2.94 -2.87
C TYR A 22 4.09 3.58 -2.64
N GLY A 23 3.98 4.51 -1.68
CA GLY A 23 2.72 5.21 -1.39
C GLY A 23 2.13 5.95 -2.60
N ASN A 24 2.98 6.44 -3.50
CA ASN A 24 2.54 7.06 -4.76
C ASN A 24 2.21 6.07 -5.90
N GLY A 25 2.24 4.76 -5.63
CA GLY A 25 1.99 3.69 -6.60
C GLY A 25 3.02 3.63 -7.73
N ILE A 26 4.26 4.02 -7.47
CA ILE A 26 5.31 4.09 -8.51
C ILE A 26 6.04 2.76 -8.58
N VAL A 27 6.68 2.36 -7.49
CA VAL A 27 7.57 1.18 -7.48
C VAL A 27 7.83 0.72 -6.05
N LEU A 28 7.77 -0.60 -5.84
CA LEU A 28 8.23 -1.23 -4.62
C LEU A 28 9.76 -1.21 -4.58
N THR A 29 10.33 -0.71 -3.48
CA THR A 29 11.77 -0.60 -3.31
C THR A 29 12.21 -1.18 -1.96
N ASN A 30 13.46 -1.62 -1.89
CA ASN A 30 14.11 -2.11 -0.69
C ASN A 30 15.42 -1.35 -0.45
N PHE A 31 15.37 -0.02 -0.53
CA PHE A 31 16.58 0.79 -0.39
C PHE A 31 17.15 0.64 1.01
N ASN A 32 18.33 0.03 1.08
CA ASN A 32 19.10 -0.09 2.31
C ASN A 32 20.32 0.83 2.24
N ILE A 33 20.81 1.28 3.40
CA ILE A 33 22.09 1.96 3.48
C ILE A 33 23.17 1.00 3.97
N GLU A 34 24.28 0.91 3.23
CA GLU A 34 25.51 0.24 3.67
C GLU A 34 26.66 1.25 3.71
N GLU A 35 27.32 1.38 4.87
CA GLU A 35 28.56 2.15 5.02
C GLU A 35 29.74 1.29 4.52
N LYS A 36 30.54 1.79 3.57
CA LYS A 36 31.71 1.09 3.03
C LYS A 36 32.97 1.91 3.24
N GLU A 37 34.03 1.26 3.71
CA GLU A 37 35.37 1.85 3.72
C GLU A 37 35.90 1.93 2.29
N THR A 38 36.27 3.14 1.87
CA THR A 38 36.86 3.43 0.57
C THR A 38 38.24 4.06 0.76
N GLY A 39 39.22 3.64 -0.06
CA GLY A 39 40.60 4.16 -0.06
C GLY A 39 41.64 3.27 0.61
N PHE A 40 42.80 3.08 -0.04
CA PHE A 40 43.91 2.23 0.44
C PHE A 40 44.83 2.95 1.44
N LEU A 41 44.89 4.29 1.41
CA LEU A 41 45.77 5.11 2.25
C LEU A 41 45.02 6.01 3.25
N TRP A 42 43.75 6.34 2.99
CA TRP A 42 42.89 7.10 3.89
C TRP A 42 41.52 6.42 3.87
N LYS A 43 41.14 5.76 4.96
CA LYS A 43 39.84 5.10 5.09
C LYS A 43 38.75 6.16 5.16
N GLN A 44 38.13 6.47 4.04
CA GLN A 44 36.92 7.28 4.01
C GLN A 44 35.72 6.33 4.02
N LYS A 45 34.90 6.45 5.05
CA LYS A 45 33.62 5.77 5.09
C LYS A 45 32.63 6.54 4.21
N LYS A 46 31.98 5.82 3.29
CA LYS A 46 30.98 6.38 2.39
C LYS A 46 29.73 5.52 2.44
N ASP A 47 28.58 6.17 2.51
CA ASP A 47 27.28 5.51 2.49
C ASP A 47 26.86 5.18 1.06
N TYR A 48 26.23 4.02 0.90
CA TYR A 48 25.72 3.52 -0.37
C TYR A 48 24.25 3.15 -0.22
N ILE A 49 23.43 3.52 -1.20
CA ILE A 49 22.12 2.90 -1.40
C ILE A 49 22.35 1.51 -1.99
N VAL A 50 21.74 0.51 -1.40
CA VAL A 50 21.85 -0.89 -1.78
C VAL A 50 20.47 -1.48 -2.03
N ILE A 51 20.28 -1.96 -3.25
CA ILE A 51 19.09 -2.71 -3.69
C ILE A 51 19.50 -4.17 -3.75
N SER A 52 18.79 -5.02 -3.03
CA SER A 52 19.09 -6.46 -2.97
C SER A 52 18.04 -7.28 -3.69
N PHE A 53 18.50 -8.26 -4.47
CA PHE A 53 17.65 -9.09 -5.32
C PHE A 53 17.62 -10.53 -4.81
N ASP A 54 16.49 -11.20 -5.00
CA ASP A 54 16.34 -12.62 -4.68
C ASP A 54 17.33 -13.48 -5.50
N ARG A 55 17.77 -14.59 -4.92
CA ARG A 55 18.71 -15.55 -5.54
C ARG A 55 18.23 -16.09 -6.88
N ASN A 56 16.92 -16.07 -7.13
CA ASN A 56 16.32 -16.58 -8.36
C ASN A 56 16.28 -15.53 -9.48
N MET A 57 16.77 -14.30 -9.25
CA MET A 57 16.85 -13.28 -10.29
C MET A 57 18.16 -13.38 -11.07
N SER A 58 18.05 -13.35 -12.40
CA SER A 58 19.20 -13.19 -13.29
C SER A 58 19.71 -11.75 -13.29
N THR A 59 20.92 -11.54 -13.79
CA THR A 59 21.48 -10.20 -14.02
C THR A 59 20.57 -9.35 -14.90
N ASP A 60 20.00 -9.92 -15.96
CA ASP A 60 19.08 -9.22 -16.87
C ASP A 60 17.81 -8.77 -16.13
N GLN A 61 17.20 -9.65 -15.33
CA GLN A 61 16.03 -9.30 -14.52
C GLN A 61 16.33 -8.20 -13.49
N CYS A 62 17.55 -8.17 -12.93
CA CYS A 62 17.96 -7.10 -12.03
C CYS A 62 18.04 -5.75 -12.76
N TRP A 63 18.63 -5.72 -13.96
CA TRP A 63 18.72 -4.51 -14.77
C TRP A 63 17.37 -4.06 -15.32
N ASP A 64 16.50 -4.99 -15.68
CA ASP A 64 15.14 -4.73 -16.11
C ASP A 64 14.32 -4.08 -14.98
N TYR A 65 14.45 -4.56 -13.74
CA TYR A 65 13.86 -3.90 -12.57
C TYR A 65 14.36 -2.46 -12.42
N LEU A 66 15.67 -2.24 -12.43
CA LEU A 66 16.26 -0.91 -12.25
C LEU A 66 15.83 0.06 -13.36
N SER A 67 15.77 -0.43 -14.61
CA SER A 67 15.30 0.33 -15.76
C SER A 67 13.81 0.63 -15.67
N SER A 68 13.01 -0.33 -15.19
CA SER A 68 11.57 -0.13 -14.94
C SER A 68 11.34 0.93 -13.87
N MET A 69 12.08 0.87 -12.76
CA MET A 69 12.04 1.88 -11.70
C MET A 69 12.31 3.28 -12.24
N LYS A 70 13.39 3.46 -13.00
CA LYS A 70 13.72 4.73 -13.68
C LYS A 70 12.55 5.22 -14.56
N GLY A 71 12.03 4.35 -15.43
CA GLY A 71 10.96 4.72 -16.36
C GLY A 71 9.65 5.08 -15.65
N LYS A 72 9.30 4.36 -14.57
CA LYS A 72 8.09 4.64 -13.77
C LYS A 72 8.20 5.97 -13.03
N ILE A 73 9.36 6.26 -12.42
CA ILE A 73 9.63 7.55 -11.77
C ILE A 73 9.48 8.69 -12.79
N ALA A 74 10.16 8.58 -13.94
CA ALA A 74 10.11 9.61 -14.98
C ALA A 74 8.69 9.79 -15.53
N LYS A 75 7.95 8.70 -15.75
CA LYS A 75 6.55 8.77 -16.21
C LYS A 75 5.65 9.47 -15.21
N LYS A 76 5.78 9.15 -13.91
CA LYS A 76 4.93 9.72 -12.86
C LYS A 76 5.21 11.21 -12.66
N PHE A 77 6.48 11.60 -12.54
CA PHE A 77 6.84 12.95 -12.10
C PHE A 77 7.23 13.91 -13.24
N CYS A 78 7.57 13.40 -14.43
CA CYS A 78 7.98 14.24 -15.57
C CYS A 78 7.12 14.03 -16.82
N GLY A 79 6.17 13.09 -16.80
CA GLY A 79 5.42 12.67 -17.99
C GLY A 79 6.21 11.79 -18.97
N GLY A 80 7.47 11.47 -18.67
CA GLY A 80 8.33 10.59 -19.49
C GLY A 80 9.82 10.85 -19.31
N GLU A 81 10.66 9.96 -19.85
CA GLU A 81 12.12 10.05 -19.70
C GLU A 81 12.76 11.25 -20.41
N SER A 82 12.12 11.79 -21.45
CA SER A 82 12.62 12.94 -22.19
C SER A 82 12.58 14.27 -21.41
N ALA A 83 11.88 14.30 -20.28
CA ALA A 83 11.66 15.50 -19.47
C ALA A 83 12.33 15.41 -18.08
N ILE A 84 13.19 14.41 -17.86
CA ILE A 84 13.89 14.21 -16.58
C ILE A 84 14.71 15.45 -16.20
N ASP A 85 15.36 16.09 -17.17
CA ASP A 85 16.26 17.23 -16.98
C ASP A 85 15.54 18.55 -16.63
N LEU A 86 14.20 18.54 -16.62
CA LEU A 86 13.41 19.65 -16.08
C LEU A 86 13.38 19.62 -14.54
N SER A 87 13.41 18.43 -13.95
CA SER A 87 13.15 18.24 -12.51
C SER A 87 14.28 17.55 -11.74
N PHE A 88 15.20 16.88 -12.44
CA PHE A 88 16.21 16.02 -11.84
C PHE A 88 17.56 16.14 -12.53
N ASP A 89 18.61 15.76 -11.81
CA ASP A 89 19.93 15.56 -12.39
C ASP A 89 20.04 14.14 -12.99
N LYS A 90 20.00 14.08 -14.32
CA LYS A 90 20.08 12.84 -15.08
C LYS A 90 21.41 12.08 -14.92
N GLU A 91 22.47 12.74 -14.43
CA GLU A 91 23.79 12.14 -14.28
C GLU A 91 23.93 11.28 -13.02
N PHE A 92 22.93 11.32 -12.13
CA PHE A 92 22.91 10.61 -10.86
C PHE A 92 21.73 9.66 -10.73
N PHE A 93 21.81 8.78 -9.73
CA PHE A 93 20.71 7.86 -9.38
C PHE A 93 19.45 8.65 -8.99
N PRO A 94 18.24 8.18 -9.35
CA PRO A 94 17.91 6.90 -10.00
C PRO A 94 18.00 6.87 -11.53
N PHE A 95 18.48 7.94 -12.18
CA PHE A 95 18.42 8.06 -13.64
C PHE A 95 19.68 7.60 -14.37
N ASN A 96 20.86 7.73 -13.74
CA ASN A 96 22.12 7.18 -14.25
C ASN A 96 22.51 5.88 -13.52
N LEU A 97 22.03 4.75 -14.04
CA LEU A 97 22.31 3.45 -13.45
C LEU A 97 23.76 2.97 -13.67
N ASN A 98 24.53 3.63 -14.56
CA ASN A 98 25.94 3.28 -14.80
C ASN A 98 26.87 3.70 -13.65
N LYS A 99 26.41 4.57 -12.75
CA LYS A 99 27.16 5.01 -11.56
C LYS A 99 27.14 3.96 -10.45
N GLY A 100 26.16 3.07 -10.44
CA GLY A 100 26.13 1.95 -9.50
C GLY A 100 26.84 0.71 -10.01
N LYS A 101 26.92 -0.29 -9.14
CA LYS A 101 27.55 -1.58 -9.44
C LYS A 101 26.62 -2.70 -9.02
N LEU A 102 26.24 -3.53 -9.99
CA LEU A 102 25.57 -4.81 -9.73
C LEU A 102 26.63 -5.89 -9.49
N LYS A 103 26.58 -6.54 -8.32
CA LYS A 103 27.53 -7.59 -7.93
C LYS A 103 26.82 -8.79 -7.35
N ALA A 104 27.38 -9.98 -7.59
CA ALA A 104 26.99 -11.18 -6.88
C ALA A 104 27.52 -11.12 -5.44
N TYR A 105 26.68 -11.49 -4.48
CA TYR A 105 26.97 -11.57 -3.06
C TYR A 105 26.21 -12.75 -2.47
N GLU A 106 26.92 -13.76 -1.95
CA GLU A 106 26.33 -14.95 -1.31
C GLU A 106 25.23 -15.65 -2.15
N GLY A 107 25.43 -15.75 -3.47
CA GLY A 107 24.46 -16.37 -4.38
C GLY A 107 23.22 -15.51 -4.72
N LYS A 108 23.22 -14.24 -4.30
CA LYS A 108 22.24 -13.20 -4.67
C LYS A 108 22.92 -12.08 -5.45
N TYR A 109 22.14 -11.18 -6.03
CA TYR A 109 22.66 -9.94 -6.61
C TYR A 109 22.37 -8.74 -5.71
N ARG A 110 23.28 -7.77 -5.69
CA ARG A 110 23.10 -6.46 -5.06
C ARG A 110 23.54 -5.36 -6.01
N TYR A 111 22.72 -4.35 -6.19
CA TYR A 111 23.10 -3.11 -6.84
C TYR A 111 23.46 -2.08 -5.77
N SER A 112 24.63 -1.47 -5.86
CA SER A 112 25.08 -0.43 -4.92
C SER A 112 25.46 0.85 -5.64
N VAL A 113 25.00 1.99 -5.15
CA VAL A 113 25.35 3.32 -5.65
C VAL A 113 25.75 4.25 -4.50
N PRO A 114 26.87 5.00 -4.62
CA PRO A 114 27.29 5.91 -3.56
C PRO A 114 26.30 7.08 -3.38
N ILE A 115 26.08 7.50 -2.13
CA ILE A 115 25.28 8.68 -1.82
C ILE A 115 26.17 9.92 -2.00
N GLU A 116 26.14 10.49 -3.20
CA GLU A 116 26.83 11.72 -3.57
C GLU A 116 25.85 12.89 -3.60
N GLU A 117 26.36 14.12 -3.67
CA GLU A 117 25.53 15.34 -3.66
C GLU A 117 24.41 15.32 -4.71
N GLY A 118 24.72 14.91 -5.95
CA GLY A 118 23.70 14.77 -7.00
C GLY A 118 22.67 13.66 -6.74
N VAL A 119 23.04 12.61 -6.00
CA VAL A 119 22.07 11.60 -5.54
C VAL A 119 21.17 12.19 -4.46
N VAL A 120 21.73 12.91 -3.48
CA VAL A 120 20.96 13.59 -2.42
C VAL A 120 20.00 14.61 -3.03
N PHE A 121 20.45 15.39 -4.01
CA PHE A 121 19.60 16.31 -4.77
C PHE A 121 18.41 15.58 -5.40
N ASN A 122 18.66 14.50 -6.16
CA ASN A 122 17.58 13.74 -6.77
C ASN A 122 16.61 13.14 -5.75
N LEU A 123 17.10 12.63 -4.60
CA LEU A 123 16.24 12.11 -3.54
C LEU A 123 15.34 13.20 -2.94
N LYS A 124 15.89 14.40 -2.71
CA LYS A 124 15.11 15.56 -2.26
C LYS A 124 14.08 15.98 -3.31
N CYS A 125 14.44 16.01 -4.59
CA CYS A 125 13.50 16.28 -5.68
C CYS A 125 12.38 15.23 -5.73
N LEU A 126 12.67 13.95 -5.50
CA LEU A 126 11.65 12.88 -5.48
C LEU A 126 10.62 13.12 -4.37
N LEU A 127 11.06 13.47 -3.16
CA LEU A 127 10.12 13.82 -2.08
C LEU A 127 9.31 15.09 -2.38
N ALA A 128 9.94 16.14 -2.92
CA ALA A 128 9.22 17.36 -3.31
C ALA A 128 8.13 17.06 -4.36
N ASN A 129 8.46 16.23 -5.35
CA ASN A 129 7.50 15.77 -6.35
C ASN A 129 6.40 14.91 -5.73
N GLY A 130 6.73 14.02 -4.78
CA GLY A 130 5.75 13.23 -4.04
C GLY A 130 4.71 14.11 -3.33
N LEU A 131 5.15 15.10 -2.57
CA LEU A 131 4.27 16.06 -1.90
C LEU A 131 3.41 16.86 -2.90
N ALA A 132 3.98 17.26 -4.04
CA ALA A 132 3.26 18.01 -5.07
C ALA A 132 2.26 17.15 -5.85
N VAL A 133 2.53 15.86 -6.04
CA VAL A 133 1.63 14.94 -6.75
C VAL A 133 0.30 14.77 -6.02
N ASP A 134 0.30 14.71 -4.69
CA ASP A 134 -0.95 14.62 -3.94
C ASP A 134 -1.84 15.84 -4.15
N VAL A 135 -1.23 17.04 -4.11
CA VAL A 135 -1.94 18.31 -4.31
C VAL A 135 -2.46 18.44 -5.74
N THR A 136 -1.65 18.07 -6.73
CA THR A 136 -2.07 18.09 -8.15
C THR A 136 -3.11 17.01 -8.46
N GLY A 137 -3.07 15.86 -7.78
CA GLY A 137 -4.10 14.84 -7.82
C GLY A 137 -5.45 15.35 -7.29
N ALA A 138 -5.44 15.97 -6.10
CA ALA A 138 -6.64 16.59 -5.51
C ALA A 138 -7.21 17.71 -6.40
N MET A 139 -6.33 18.52 -6.99
CA MET A 139 -6.70 19.55 -7.97
C MET A 139 -7.35 18.92 -9.21
N GLY A 140 -6.79 17.83 -9.75
CA GLY A 140 -7.39 17.06 -10.84
C GLY A 140 -8.76 16.49 -10.48
N GLY A 141 -8.97 16.08 -9.23
CA GLY A 141 -10.28 15.66 -8.71
C GLY A 141 -11.29 16.80 -8.66
N LYS A 142 -10.87 18.00 -8.19
CA LYS A 142 -11.74 19.17 -8.02
C LYS A 142 -12.10 19.87 -9.34
N PHE A 143 -11.11 20.10 -10.20
CA PHE A 143 -11.27 20.89 -11.44
C PHE A 143 -11.33 20.04 -12.72
N GLY A 144 -11.05 18.74 -12.59
CA GLY A 144 -10.97 17.80 -13.71
C GLY A 144 -9.54 17.66 -14.23
N VAL A 145 -9.07 16.41 -14.33
CA VAL A 145 -7.69 16.06 -14.74
C VAL A 145 -7.29 16.70 -16.08
N LYS A 146 -8.19 16.69 -17.07
CA LYS A 146 -7.91 17.30 -18.38
C LYS A 146 -7.78 18.81 -18.32
N TYR A 147 -8.57 19.46 -17.46
CA TYR A 147 -8.48 20.91 -17.28
C TYR A 147 -7.17 21.25 -16.59
N ALA A 148 -6.89 20.66 -15.42
CA ALA A 148 -5.64 20.90 -14.68
C ALA A 148 -4.41 20.68 -15.58
N GLY A 149 -4.33 19.55 -16.27
CA GLY A 149 -3.20 19.22 -17.15
C GLY A 149 -3.00 20.14 -18.36
N GLN A 150 -3.98 20.96 -18.76
CA GLN A 150 -3.81 21.95 -19.85
C GLN A 150 -3.18 23.26 -19.37
N TYR A 151 -3.31 23.56 -18.08
CA TYR A 151 -2.93 24.84 -17.49
C TYR A 151 -1.74 24.74 -16.52
N ILE A 152 -1.25 23.53 -16.24
CA ILE A 152 -0.05 23.30 -15.44
C ILE A 152 1.06 22.69 -16.31
N SER A 153 2.29 23.11 -16.08
CA SER A 153 3.47 22.50 -16.71
C SER A 153 4.68 22.54 -15.78
N HIS A 154 5.52 21.52 -15.86
CA HIS A 154 6.84 21.54 -15.23
C HIS A 154 7.75 22.53 -15.96
N GLU A 155 8.56 23.26 -15.21
CA GLU A 155 9.56 24.17 -15.75
C GLU A 155 10.94 23.85 -15.17
N LYS A 156 11.97 24.15 -15.96
CA LYS A 156 13.34 24.06 -15.49
C LYS A 156 13.59 25.14 -14.44
N PHE A 157 14.26 24.77 -13.36
CA PHE A 157 14.60 25.67 -12.27
C PHE A 157 16.09 25.64 -11.94
N ASP A 158 16.52 26.59 -11.10
CA ASP A 158 17.86 26.59 -10.53
C ASP A 158 17.96 25.57 -9.39
N GLY A 159 18.65 24.45 -9.65
CA GLY A 159 18.87 23.38 -8.67
C GLY A 159 19.77 23.77 -7.49
N GLU A 160 20.39 24.95 -7.53
CA GLU A 160 21.08 25.51 -6.36
C GLU A 160 20.12 26.10 -5.33
N LEU A 161 18.94 26.53 -5.76
CA LEU A 161 17.96 27.22 -4.92
C LEU A 161 16.70 26.38 -4.67
N TYR A 162 16.30 25.56 -5.64
CA TYR A 162 15.00 24.90 -5.65
C TYR A 162 15.12 23.39 -5.90
N LEU A 163 14.04 22.65 -5.57
CA LEU A 163 13.90 21.20 -5.79
C LEU A 163 12.76 20.86 -6.75
N TYR A 164 11.89 21.82 -7.03
CA TYR A 164 10.71 21.65 -7.84
C TYR A 164 10.21 23.01 -8.31
N CYS A 165 9.68 23.04 -9.53
CA CYS A 165 8.97 24.19 -10.07
C CYS A 165 7.75 23.72 -10.87
N MET A 166 6.63 24.40 -10.68
CA MET A 166 5.44 24.24 -11.49
C MET A 166 4.91 25.59 -11.93
N HIS A 167 4.64 25.70 -13.21
CA HIS A 167 4.06 26.88 -13.85
C HIS A 167 2.56 26.73 -14.05
N PHE A 168 1.82 27.79 -13.78
CA PHE A 168 0.37 27.85 -13.82
C PHE A 168 -0.12 28.93 -14.77
N ARG A 169 -0.70 28.54 -15.89
CA ARG A 169 -1.39 29.46 -16.83
C ARG A 169 -2.77 29.90 -16.33
N ASN A 170 -3.13 29.50 -15.12
CA ASN A 170 -4.40 29.78 -14.51
C ASN A 170 -4.19 30.08 -13.02
N GLU A 171 -4.49 31.31 -12.64
CA GLU A 171 -4.34 31.82 -11.28
C GLU A 171 -5.15 31.02 -10.25
N VAL A 172 -6.37 30.58 -10.59
CA VAL A 172 -7.20 29.79 -9.66
C VAL A 172 -6.55 28.44 -9.33
N LEU A 173 -5.94 27.78 -10.32
CA LEU A 173 -5.20 26.53 -10.08
C LEU A 173 -3.92 26.78 -9.28
N ARG A 174 -3.22 27.89 -9.54
CA ARG A 174 -2.02 28.30 -8.80
C ARG A 174 -2.35 28.51 -7.32
N ASP A 175 -3.37 29.32 -7.05
CA ASP A 175 -3.76 29.67 -5.69
C ASP A 175 -4.28 28.44 -4.94
N TYR A 176 -5.05 27.57 -5.61
CA TYR A 176 -5.44 26.28 -5.05
C TYR A 176 -4.24 25.40 -4.70
N PHE A 177 -3.25 25.31 -5.59
CA PHE A 177 -2.02 24.57 -5.31
C PHE A 177 -1.29 25.14 -4.10
N ILE A 178 -1.07 26.45 -4.06
CA ILE A 178 -0.36 27.14 -2.97
C ILE A 178 -1.06 26.86 -1.64
N GLU A 179 -2.38 27.09 -1.57
CA GLU A 179 -3.16 26.89 -0.35
C GLU A 179 -3.08 25.43 0.16
N ASN A 180 -3.30 24.46 -0.73
CA ASN A 180 -3.32 23.05 -0.34
C ASN A 180 -1.92 22.51 -0.04
N PHE A 181 -0.89 22.96 -0.78
CA PHE A 181 0.49 22.58 -0.50
C PHE A 181 0.98 23.18 0.81
N LEU A 182 0.70 24.46 1.08
CA LEU A 182 0.99 25.10 2.37
C LEU A 182 0.28 24.39 3.52
N SER A 183 -1.01 24.10 3.36
CA SER A 183 -1.81 23.40 4.37
C SER A 183 -1.24 22.01 4.66
N LYS A 184 -0.92 21.23 3.62
CA LYS A 184 -0.30 19.90 3.76
C LYS A 184 1.04 19.97 4.47
N VAL A 185 1.98 20.80 4.00
CA VAL A 185 3.32 20.89 4.59
C VAL A 185 3.25 21.39 6.03
N LYS A 186 2.45 22.43 6.33
CA LYS A 186 2.28 22.96 7.69
C LYS A 186 1.52 22.02 8.62
N GLY A 187 0.78 21.05 8.06
CA GLY A 187 0.13 19.99 8.83
C GLY A 187 1.12 19.04 9.50
N TYR A 188 2.32 18.87 8.94
CA TYR A 188 3.38 18.08 9.56
C TYR A 188 4.02 18.83 10.73
N LYS A 189 4.33 18.07 11.79
CA LYS A 189 5.17 18.58 12.87
C LYS A 189 6.57 18.90 12.33
N ASN A 190 7.23 19.90 12.91
CA ASN A 190 8.58 20.33 12.53
C ASN A 190 8.72 20.84 11.09
N SER A 191 7.59 21.16 10.44
CA SER A 191 7.60 21.77 9.11
C SER A 191 8.37 23.09 9.10
N PRO A 192 9.12 23.38 8.03
CA PRO A 192 9.80 24.66 7.89
C PRO A 192 8.79 25.80 7.71
N ASP A 193 9.14 27.01 8.16
CA ASP A 193 8.29 28.19 7.97
C ASP A 193 8.36 28.75 6.54
N ASP A 194 9.54 28.69 5.93
CA ASP A 194 9.84 29.24 4.61
C ASP A 194 10.33 28.14 3.65
N PHE A 195 9.45 27.70 2.76
CA PHE A 195 9.72 26.57 1.86
C PHE A 195 9.11 26.72 0.46
N LEU A 196 8.31 27.76 0.22
CA LEU A 196 7.75 28.08 -1.08
C LEU A 196 8.21 29.47 -1.53
N GLU A 197 8.40 29.60 -2.84
CA GLU A 197 8.62 30.89 -3.50
C GLU A 197 7.67 31.01 -4.69
N ILE A 198 7.14 32.20 -4.91
CA ILE A 198 6.19 32.48 -5.99
C ILE A 198 6.78 33.60 -6.82
N GLU A 199 7.07 33.32 -8.08
CA GLU A 199 7.52 34.33 -9.05
C GLU A 199 6.57 34.33 -10.24
N GLY A 200 5.72 35.36 -10.29
CA GLY A 200 4.67 35.45 -11.31
C GLY A 200 3.71 34.26 -11.28
N ASP A 201 3.75 33.45 -12.32
CA ASP A 201 2.88 32.29 -12.52
C ASP A 201 3.53 30.96 -12.11
N SER A 202 4.77 31.01 -11.62
CA SER A 202 5.54 29.82 -11.23
C SER A 202 5.67 29.71 -9.71
N VAL A 203 5.50 28.50 -9.21
CA VAL A 203 5.61 28.16 -7.78
C VAL A 203 6.79 27.20 -7.60
N TYR A 204 7.71 27.57 -6.72
CA TYR A 204 8.94 26.85 -6.45
C TYR A 204 8.96 26.27 -5.04
N ILE A 205 9.51 25.06 -4.90
CA ILE A 205 9.83 24.47 -3.59
C ILE A 205 11.33 24.67 -3.33
N LYS A 206 11.65 25.32 -2.21
CA LYS A 206 13.03 25.67 -1.82
C LYS A 206 13.87 24.43 -1.45
N LYS A 207 15.17 24.48 -1.76
CA LYS A 207 16.15 23.40 -1.49
C LYS A 207 16.29 23.00 -0.03
N GLY A 208 16.05 23.94 0.88
CA GLY A 208 16.17 23.75 2.32
C GLY A 208 14.99 23.03 2.99
N ILE A 209 13.88 22.75 2.28
CA ILE A 209 12.66 22.17 2.89
C ILE A 209 12.93 20.84 3.62
N PHE A 210 13.90 20.04 3.15
CA PHE A 210 14.28 18.74 3.72
C PHE A 210 15.61 18.77 4.48
N ASP A 211 15.99 19.90 5.09
CA ASP A 211 17.18 19.96 5.95
C ASP A 211 16.87 19.52 7.40
N ASN A 212 15.60 19.47 7.77
CA ASN A 212 15.15 19.01 9.08
C ASN A 212 14.87 17.50 9.07
N LEU A 213 15.69 16.73 9.79
CA LEU A 213 15.55 15.28 9.96
C LEU A 213 14.15 14.87 10.47
N GLU A 214 13.63 15.58 11.47
CA GLU A 214 12.35 15.21 12.08
C GLU A 214 11.18 15.48 11.14
N PHE A 215 11.28 16.50 10.29
CA PHE A 215 10.29 16.74 9.24
C PHE A 215 10.27 15.60 8.20
N ILE A 216 11.44 15.10 7.77
CA ILE A 216 11.52 13.95 6.86
C ILE A 216 10.84 12.72 7.46
N LYS A 217 11.06 12.46 8.75
CA LYS A 217 10.42 11.33 9.45
C LYS A 217 8.91 11.50 9.53
N GLU A 218 8.39 12.72 9.76
CA GLU A 218 6.94 12.96 9.78
C GLU A 218 6.29 12.67 8.42
N ILE A 219 6.95 13.04 7.31
CA ILE A 219 6.49 12.67 5.96
C ILE A 219 6.45 11.14 5.81
N GLN A 220 7.53 10.46 6.20
CA GLN A 220 7.60 9.01 6.10
C GLN A 220 6.54 8.31 6.96
N ARG A 221 6.25 8.81 8.17
CA ARG A 221 5.17 8.30 9.03
C ARG A 221 3.81 8.42 8.35
N ASP A 222 3.51 9.57 7.76
CA ASP A 222 2.26 9.84 7.05
C ASP A 222 2.09 8.94 5.81
N ASP A 223 3.15 8.79 5.01
CA ASP A 223 3.15 7.87 3.87
C ASP A 223 2.94 6.42 4.33
N ALA A 224 3.59 6.01 5.43
CA ALA A 224 3.44 4.67 5.99
C ALA A 224 2.01 4.40 6.49
N CYS A 225 1.39 5.37 7.17
CA CYS A 225 -0.03 5.29 7.55
C CYS A 225 -0.92 5.06 6.33
N SER A 226 -0.74 5.87 5.29
CA SER A 226 -1.52 5.77 4.04
C SER A 226 -1.36 4.39 3.39
N ILE A 227 -0.13 3.90 3.30
CA ILE A 227 0.16 2.53 2.82
C ILE A 227 -0.60 1.48 3.62
N THR A 228 -0.60 1.60 4.95
CA THR A 228 -1.22 0.59 5.82
C THR A 228 -2.74 0.67 5.85
N TYR A 229 -3.30 1.84 5.58
CA TYR A 229 -4.74 2.04 5.42
C TYR A 229 -5.28 1.23 4.24
N ASP A 230 -4.52 1.14 3.14
CA ASP A 230 -4.88 0.35 1.96
C ASP A 230 -4.98 -1.17 2.25
N PHE A 231 -4.42 -1.68 3.36
CA PHE A 231 -4.57 -3.09 3.73
C PHE A 231 -5.98 -3.47 4.19
N GLN A 232 -6.84 -2.46 4.42
CA GLN A 232 -8.26 -2.64 4.62
C GLN A 232 -8.98 -3.00 3.31
N ASP A 233 -8.44 -2.58 2.16
CA ASP A 233 -8.98 -2.89 0.84
C ASP A 233 -8.35 -4.17 0.28
N THR A 234 -9.05 -5.29 0.43
CA THR A 234 -8.59 -6.60 -0.04
C THR A 234 -8.59 -6.75 -1.57
N GLU A 235 -9.17 -5.81 -2.33
CA GLU A 235 -9.21 -5.85 -3.79
C GLU A 235 -7.95 -5.23 -4.43
N LEU A 236 -7.18 -4.43 -3.68
CA LEU A 236 -5.91 -3.87 -4.13
C LEU A 236 -4.80 -4.92 -4.07
N GLN A 237 -4.47 -5.52 -5.22
CA GLN A 237 -3.48 -6.58 -5.34
C GLN A 237 -2.09 -6.18 -4.80
N ASP A 238 -1.66 -4.94 -5.01
CA ASP A 238 -0.37 -4.43 -4.50
C ASP A 238 -0.39 -4.32 -2.96
N ALA A 239 -1.49 -3.81 -2.39
CA ALA A 239 -1.69 -3.73 -0.95
C ALA A 239 -1.68 -5.13 -0.32
N LYS A 240 -2.35 -6.10 -0.96
CA LYS A 240 -2.32 -7.51 -0.55
C LYS A 240 -0.91 -8.08 -0.54
N SER A 241 -0.14 -7.88 -1.62
CA SER A 241 1.24 -8.41 -1.71
C SER A 241 2.15 -7.83 -0.63
N PHE A 242 1.99 -6.55 -0.31
CA PHE A 242 2.78 -5.92 0.76
C PHE A 242 2.33 -6.39 2.14
N LYS A 243 1.02 -6.55 2.37
CA LYS A 243 0.46 -7.16 3.58
C LYS A 243 1.02 -8.56 3.85
N ASP A 244 1.11 -9.40 2.82
CA ASP A 244 1.70 -10.73 2.93
C ASP A 244 3.20 -10.66 3.30
N THR A 245 3.92 -9.67 2.77
CA THR A 245 5.33 -9.42 3.11
C THR A 245 5.50 -9.03 4.58
N MET A 246 4.61 -8.19 5.11
CA MET A 246 4.63 -7.83 6.53
C MET A 246 4.27 -9.01 7.43
N ILE A 247 3.30 -9.84 7.03
CA ILE A 247 2.96 -11.07 7.77
C ILE A 247 4.17 -12.02 7.82
N ASP A 248 4.88 -12.20 6.70
CA ASP A 248 6.12 -13.00 6.68
C ASP A 248 7.21 -12.41 7.60
N LEU A 249 7.33 -11.08 7.67
CA LEU A 249 8.24 -10.41 8.60
C LEU A 249 7.86 -10.71 10.05
N ILE A 250 6.59 -10.52 10.43
CA ILE A 250 6.10 -10.79 11.79
C ILE A 250 6.36 -12.25 12.16
N ASN A 251 6.04 -13.18 11.25
CA ASN A 251 6.24 -14.61 11.47
C ASN A 251 7.71 -14.94 11.76
N ARG A 252 8.64 -14.39 10.98
CA ARG A 252 10.08 -14.63 11.14
C ARG A 252 10.66 -13.98 12.39
N LYS A 253 10.22 -12.76 12.72
CA LYS A 253 10.77 -11.99 13.84
C LYS A 253 10.26 -12.49 15.20
N SER A 254 9.01 -12.92 15.25
CA SER A 254 8.36 -13.37 16.50
C SER A 254 8.35 -14.88 16.69
N GLY A 255 8.47 -15.66 15.62
CA GLY A 255 8.24 -17.10 15.62
C GLY A 255 6.77 -17.51 15.75
N VAL A 256 5.83 -16.55 15.75
CA VAL A 256 4.38 -16.80 15.77
C VAL A 256 3.89 -16.91 14.33
N LEU A 257 3.31 -18.04 13.95
CA LEU A 257 2.83 -18.26 12.59
C LEU A 257 1.43 -17.66 12.39
N ILE A 258 1.36 -16.46 11.85
CA ILE A 258 0.13 -15.85 11.35
C ILE A 258 -0.17 -16.41 9.96
N CYS A 259 -1.32 -17.07 9.81
CA CYS A 259 -1.78 -17.70 8.57
C CYS A 259 -2.92 -16.93 7.89
N ALA A 260 -3.63 -16.10 8.64
CA ALA A 260 -4.75 -15.31 8.15
C ALA A 260 -4.91 -14.03 8.97
N THR A 261 -5.68 -13.08 8.43
CA THR A 261 -6.08 -11.86 9.12
C THR A 261 -7.56 -11.62 8.89
N HIS A 262 -8.26 -11.16 9.92
CA HIS A 262 -9.61 -10.61 9.81
C HIS A 262 -9.58 -9.10 10.00
N LEU A 263 -10.47 -8.37 9.33
CA LEU A 263 -10.61 -6.91 9.47
C LEU A 263 -11.87 -6.62 10.28
N THR A 264 -11.75 -5.90 11.39
CA THR A 264 -12.91 -5.50 12.20
C THR A 264 -13.71 -4.39 11.51
N PRO A 265 -14.97 -4.17 11.91
CA PRO A 265 -15.76 -3.02 11.46
C PRO A 265 -15.10 -1.67 11.76
N SER A 266 -14.30 -1.59 12.83
CA SER A 266 -13.51 -0.40 13.20
C SER A 266 -12.18 -0.27 12.44
N GLY A 267 -11.88 -1.18 11.51
CA GLY A 267 -10.68 -1.12 10.68
C GLY A 267 -9.42 -1.70 11.33
N LEU A 268 -9.56 -2.40 12.46
CA LEU A 268 -8.46 -3.07 13.15
C LEU A 268 -8.18 -4.43 12.51
N ILE A 269 -6.91 -4.84 12.51
CA ILE A 269 -6.52 -6.15 11.96
C ILE A 269 -6.38 -7.16 13.08
N VAL A 270 -7.14 -8.25 12.99
CA VAL A 270 -7.06 -9.40 13.90
C VAL A 270 -6.20 -10.49 13.23
N PRO A 271 -4.93 -10.67 13.65
CA PRO A 271 -4.12 -11.78 13.18
C PRO A 271 -4.63 -13.11 13.73
N MET A 272 -4.60 -14.14 12.89
CA MET A 272 -5.03 -15.49 13.20
C MET A 272 -3.91 -16.49 12.93
N THR A 273 -3.77 -17.45 13.83
CA THR A 273 -2.83 -18.58 13.72
C THR A 273 -3.61 -19.87 13.53
N GLN A 274 -2.89 -20.97 13.33
CA GLN A 274 -3.46 -22.29 13.13
C GLN A 274 -2.99 -23.25 14.22
N ASP A 275 -3.93 -23.86 14.94
CA ASP A 275 -3.62 -24.99 15.82
C ASP A 275 -3.82 -26.30 15.04
N GLY A 276 -2.75 -27.10 14.92
CA GLY A 276 -2.81 -28.37 14.21
C GLY A 276 -3.10 -28.20 12.72
N ARG A 277 -3.90 -29.11 12.14
CA ARG A 277 -4.09 -29.17 10.68
C ARG A 277 -5.25 -28.33 10.12
N GLU A 278 -6.25 -27.92 10.92
CA GLU A 278 -7.51 -27.43 10.32
C GLU A 278 -8.24 -26.29 11.06
N SER A 279 -7.92 -25.93 12.31
CA SER A 279 -8.62 -24.83 12.99
C SER A 279 -7.78 -23.56 13.06
N LEU A 280 -8.22 -22.53 12.33
CA LEU A 280 -7.78 -21.16 12.57
C LEU A 280 -8.28 -20.71 13.94
N ARG A 281 -7.43 -19.99 14.68
CA ARG A 281 -7.80 -19.33 15.93
C ARG A 281 -7.11 -17.97 16.03
N ILE A 282 -7.67 -17.11 16.87
CA ILE A 282 -7.01 -15.87 17.27
C ILE A 282 -5.74 -16.15 18.10
N LEU A 283 -4.88 -15.14 18.20
CA LEU A 283 -3.66 -15.22 18.99
C LEU A 283 -3.97 -15.32 20.50
N LYS A 284 -3.19 -16.14 21.20
CA LYS A 284 -3.13 -16.14 22.67
C LYS A 284 -2.35 -14.90 23.13
N LYS A 285 -2.59 -14.46 24.36
CA LYS A 285 -1.82 -13.38 25.00
C LYS A 285 -0.31 -13.58 24.87
N SER A 286 0.19 -14.77 25.14
CA SER A 286 1.62 -15.09 25.05
C SER A 286 2.20 -15.00 23.64
N GLU A 287 1.38 -15.17 22.59
CA GLU A 287 1.78 -14.99 21.20
C GLU A 287 1.78 -13.51 20.82
N ALA A 288 0.77 -12.74 21.25
CA ALA A 288 0.75 -11.28 21.10
C ALA A 288 1.95 -10.63 21.81
N ASP A 289 2.28 -11.08 23.03
CA ASP A 289 3.44 -10.59 23.80
C ASP A 289 4.78 -10.91 23.10
N LYS A 290 4.89 -12.08 22.45
CA LYS A 290 6.07 -12.42 21.62
C LYS A 290 6.24 -11.47 20.44
N ILE A 291 5.15 -11.15 19.74
CA ILE A 291 5.19 -10.19 18.63
C ILE A 291 5.58 -8.80 19.16
N ASN A 292 4.92 -8.31 20.21
CA ASN A 292 5.25 -7.02 20.83
C ASN A 292 6.73 -6.94 21.25
N THR A 293 7.25 -8.01 21.85
CA THR A 293 8.66 -8.09 22.25
C THR A 293 9.59 -8.09 21.03
N ALA A 294 9.25 -8.83 19.96
CA ALA A 294 10.05 -8.90 18.75
C ALA A 294 10.21 -7.53 18.06
N PHE A 295 9.20 -6.67 18.13
CA PHE A 295 9.26 -5.31 17.59
C PHE A 295 9.63 -4.25 18.63
N ASN A 296 9.88 -4.64 19.88
CA ASN A 296 10.17 -3.73 20.99
C ASN A 296 9.13 -2.60 21.12
N MET A 297 7.86 -2.91 20.83
CA MET A 297 6.75 -1.96 20.88
C MET A 297 5.43 -2.70 21.06
N LYS A 298 4.41 -2.00 21.56
CA LYS A 298 3.06 -2.56 21.70
C LYS A 298 2.31 -2.52 20.36
N MET A 299 2.69 -3.41 19.44
CA MET A 299 2.04 -3.57 18.13
C MET A 299 0.61 -4.11 18.25
N LEU A 300 0.42 -5.11 19.12
CA LEU A 300 -0.88 -5.71 19.41
C LEU A 300 -1.39 -5.25 20.76
N SER A 301 -2.65 -4.83 20.78
CA SER A 301 -3.42 -4.52 21.99
C SER A 301 -4.69 -5.36 22.04
N ALA A 302 -5.19 -5.61 23.25
CA ALA A 302 -6.53 -6.18 23.39
C ALA A 302 -7.55 -5.17 22.85
N ALA A 303 -8.43 -5.62 21.97
CA ALA A 303 -9.54 -4.84 21.44
C ALA A 303 -10.64 -4.69 22.50
N GLU A 304 -11.36 -3.58 22.45
CA GLU A 304 -12.58 -3.38 23.21
C GLU A 304 -13.71 -4.24 22.60
N GLU A 305 -14.67 -4.69 23.42
CA GLU A 305 -15.76 -5.56 22.92
C GLU A 305 -16.57 -4.88 21.82
N ASP A 306 -16.73 -3.54 21.90
CA ASP A 306 -17.46 -2.73 20.92
C ASP A 306 -16.76 -2.67 19.55
N ASP A 307 -15.47 -2.98 19.47
CA ASP A 307 -14.68 -3.00 18.22
C ASP A 307 -14.78 -4.33 17.46
N LEU A 308 -15.37 -5.36 18.07
CA LEU A 308 -15.32 -6.74 17.58
C LEU A 308 -16.69 -7.19 17.08
N SER A 309 -16.69 -7.98 16.00
CA SER A 309 -17.88 -8.77 15.63
C SER A 309 -17.99 -10.01 16.51
N GLU A 310 -19.22 -10.53 16.68
CA GLU A 310 -19.46 -11.78 17.44
C GLU A 310 -18.61 -12.95 16.94
N GLU A 311 -18.22 -12.96 15.66
CA GLU A 311 -17.40 -14.00 15.03
C GLU A 311 -15.95 -14.06 15.56
N VAL A 312 -15.45 -12.97 16.16
CA VAL A 312 -14.05 -12.84 16.60
C VAL A 312 -13.95 -12.48 18.08
N LEU A 313 -15.08 -12.48 18.78
CA LEU A 313 -15.17 -12.22 20.21
C LEU A 313 -14.94 -13.55 20.96
N VAL A 314 -13.86 -13.62 21.75
CA VAL A 314 -13.44 -14.86 22.41
C VAL A 314 -13.13 -14.60 23.88
N ASP A 315 -13.58 -15.53 24.74
CA ASP A 315 -13.22 -15.55 26.16
C ASP A 315 -11.69 -15.58 26.33
N GLY A 316 -11.13 -14.50 26.88
CA GLY A 316 -9.69 -14.30 27.03
C GLY A 316 -9.09 -13.13 26.24
N GLY A 317 -9.92 -12.47 25.42
CA GLY A 317 -9.61 -11.22 24.73
C GLY A 317 -9.01 -11.42 23.33
N THR A 318 -9.38 -10.53 22.42
CA THR A 318 -8.91 -10.52 21.03
C THR A 318 -7.83 -9.47 20.84
N TYR A 319 -6.69 -9.86 20.28
CA TYR A 319 -5.56 -8.97 20.07
C TYR A 319 -5.54 -8.45 18.64
N THR A 320 -5.45 -7.13 18.47
CA THR A 320 -5.54 -6.47 17.17
C THR A 320 -4.36 -5.52 16.93
N ILE A 321 -4.09 -5.25 15.66
CA ILE A 321 -3.14 -4.25 15.18
C ILE A 321 -3.95 -3.03 14.72
N ASP A 322 -3.62 -1.86 15.27
CA ASP A 322 -4.17 -0.58 14.87
C ASP A 322 -3.18 0.16 13.95
N PHE A 323 -3.42 0.12 12.64
CA PHE A 323 -2.63 0.87 11.66
C PHE A 323 -3.03 2.35 11.55
N SER A 324 -4.02 2.80 12.31
CA SER A 324 -4.27 4.24 12.51
C SER A 324 -3.21 4.86 13.44
N ASN A 325 -2.47 4.03 14.18
CA ASN A 325 -1.33 4.48 14.99
C ASN A 325 -0.09 4.69 14.11
N PRO A 326 0.40 5.94 13.96
CA PRO A 326 1.50 6.24 13.05
C PRO A 326 2.82 5.56 13.40
N GLU A 327 3.08 5.30 14.69
CA GLU A 327 4.31 4.63 15.09
C GLU A 327 4.30 3.15 14.71
N ILE A 328 3.15 2.48 14.79
CA ILE A 328 3.01 1.07 14.38
C ILE A 328 3.20 0.97 12.86
N SER A 329 2.50 1.80 12.10
CA SER A 329 2.54 1.83 10.63
C SER A 329 3.93 2.17 10.12
N PHE A 330 4.56 3.20 10.67
CA PHE A 330 5.94 3.56 10.37
C PHE A 330 6.92 2.43 10.66
N SER A 331 6.86 1.84 11.85
CA SER A 331 7.78 0.77 12.24
C SER A 331 7.66 -0.46 11.34
N ILE A 332 6.44 -0.92 11.04
CA ILE A 332 6.27 -2.15 10.24
C ILE A 332 6.65 -1.93 8.77
N VAL A 333 6.32 -0.77 8.20
CA VAL A 333 6.62 -0.45 6.80
C VAL A 333 8.14 -0.26 6.61
N ASP A 334 8.80 0.49 7.49
CA ASP A 334 10.26 0.68 7.42
C ASP A 334 10.98 -0.66 7.56
N GLU A 335 10.62 -1.46 8.58
CA GLU A 335 11.24 -2.77 8.78
C GLU A 335 10.98 -3.73 7.62
N ALA A 336 9.77 -3.77 7.07
CA ALA A 336 9.45 -4.62 5.92
C ALA A 336 10.29 -4.24 4.70
N MET A 337 10.46 -2.94 4.42
CA MET A 337 11.29 -2.48 3.31
C MET A 337 12.78 -2.79 3.53
N GLN A 338 13.33 -2.50 4.72
CA GLN A 338 14.75 -2.76 5.03
C GLN A 338 15.11 -4.26 5.03
N ASN A 339 14.20 -5.11 5.50
CA ASN A 339 14.42 -6.56 5.57
C ASN A 339 14.03 -7.31 4.29
N SER A 340 13.65 -6.61 3.21
CA SER A 340 13.19 -7.26 1.97
C SER A 340 14.23 -7.38 0.86
N LEU A 341 13.94 -8.25 -0.09
CA LEU A 341 14.57 -8.44 -1.40
C LEU A 341 13.54 -8.19 -2.50
N ILE A 342 14.01 -7.65 -3.63
CA ILE A 342 13.22 -7.63 -4.86
C ILE A 342 13.18 -9.03 -5.44
N ASN A 343 11.98 -9.53 -5.74
CA ASN A 343 11.78 -10.85 -6.35
C ASN A 343 11.58 -10.74 -7.88
N LYS A 344 11.49 -11.90 -8.55
CA LYS A 344 11.33 -12.00 -10.02
C LYS A 344 10.07 -11.31 -10.57
N ASP A 345 9.06 -11.11 -9.73
CA ASP A 345 7.79 -10.46 -10.07
C ASP A 345 7.84 -8.95 -9.75
N TYR A 346 9.04 -8.44 -9.40
CA TYR A 346 9.32 -7.07 -8.95
C TYR A 346 8.55 -6.66 -7.68
N GLY A 347 8.09 -7.65 -6.91
CA GLY A 347 7.54 -7.47 -5.58
C GLY A 347 8.62 -7.57 -4.49
N LEU A 348 8.19 -7.38 -3.25
CA LEU A 348 9.04 -7.58 -2.07
C LEU A 348 8.91 -9.01 -1.54
N SER A 349 9.98 -9.49 -0.91
CA SER A 349 10.03 -10.75 -0.19
C SER A 349 11.02 -10.62 0.96
N ILE A 350 10.71 -11.13 2.16
CA ILE A 350 11.60 -10.95 3.31
C ILE A 350 12.89 -11.76 3.14
N ASP A 351 14.04 -11.13 3.34
CA ASP A 351 15.35 -11.79 3.39
C ASP A 351 15.51 -12.49 4.75
N PRO A 352 15.50 -13.84 4.80
CA PRO A 352 15.68 -14.55 6.06
C PRO A 352 17.03 -14.25 6.73
N ALA A 353 18.04 -13.84 5.96
CA ALA A 353 19.37 -13.52 6.49
C ALA A 353 19.43 -12.16 7.21
N ARG A 354 18.42 -11.30 7.03
CA ARG A 354 18.37 -9.95 7.61
C ARG A 354 17.50 -9.86 8.85
N VAL A 355 16.49 -10.74 8.94
CA VAL A 355 15.66 -10.84 10.12
C VAL A 355 16.46 -11.52 11.22
N GLN A 356 16.81 -10.77 12.27
CA GLN A 356 17.36 -11.37 13.48
C GLN A 356 16.27 -12.25 14.11
N ALA A 357 16.47 -13.56 14.05
CA ALA A 357 15.59 -14.50 14.74
C ALA A 357 15.59 -14.17 16.25
N PRO A 358 14.45 -14.37 16.94
CA PRO A 358 14.41 -14.18 18.39
C PRO A 358 15.48 -15.09 19.01
N LYS A 359 16.36 -14.50 19.83
CA LYS A 359 17.31 -15.27 20.61
C LYS A 359 16.48 -16.20 21.49
N THR A 360 16.47 -17.49 21.17
CA THR A 360 15.92 -18.48 22.07
C THR A 360 16.72 -18.37 23.36
N GLU A 361 16.12 -17.85 24.43
CA GLU A 361 16.58 -18.12 25.78
C GLU A 361 16.35 -19.61 26.01
N MET A 362 17.24 -20.44 25.48
CA MET A 362 17.35 -21.83 25.88
C MET A 362 18.04 -21.86 27.23
N ASP A 363 17.22 -22.12 28.25
CA ASP A 363 17.51 -22.98 29.40
C ASP A 363 18.98 -22.98 29.85
N ARG A 364 19.29 -22.09 30.79
CA ARG A 364 20.27 -22.41 31.81
C ARG A 364 19.59 -23.31 32.84
N ASP A 365 19.54 -24.60 32.55
CA ASP A 365 19.62 -25.62 33.59
C ASP A 365 20.37 -26.85 33.08
N GLU A 366 21.43 -27.16 33.84
CA GLU A 366 22.11 -28.44 34.04
C GLU A 366 22.16 -29.47 32.89
N THR A 367 23.37 -29.80 32.43
CA THR A 367 24.01 -31.05 32.87
C THR A 367 25.45 -31.20 32.38
N SER A 368 26.19 -31.83 33.28
CA SER A 368 27.55 -32.34 33.20
C SER A 368 27.98 -32.97 31.87
N ARG A 369 29.19 -32.59 31.46
CA ARG A 369 30.15 -33.42 30.71
C ARG A 369 30.22 -34.84 31.30
N ASP A 370 30.17 -35.86 30.46
CA ASP A 370 31.35 -36.59 29.96
C ASP A 370 30.96 -37.99 29.41
N SER A 371 31.81 -38.54 28.54
CA SER A 371 31.80 -39.84 27.85
C SER A 371 30.85 -39.98 26.64
N GLY A 372 31.26 -40.47 25.48
CA GLY A 372 32.53 -41.02 25.01
C GLY A 372 32.35 -41.56 23.57
N LEU A 373 33.43 -41.44 22.78
CA LEU A 373 33.87 -42.27 21.63
C LEU A 373 32.87 -43.22 20.93
N GLY A 374 32.82 -43.15 19.59
CA GLY A 374 32.23 -44.22 18.77
C GLY A 374 32.27 -43.97 17.26
N ASP A 375 33.32 -44.49 16.65
CA ASP A 375 33.68 -44.64 15.22
C ASP A 375 32.59 -44.64 14.12
N SER A 376 32.98 -44.05 12.98
CA SER A 376 32.46 -44.38 11.62
C SER A 376 33.02 -45.73 11.14
N PRO A 377 32.32 -46.46 10.25
CA PRO A 377 32.77 -46.44 8.85
C PRO A 377 31.69 -46.65 7.74
N GLN A 378 31.95 -45.97 6.62
CA GLN A 378 31.80 -46.33 5.19
C GLN A 378 30.61 -47.16 4.62
N LYS A 379 30.04 -46.54 3.57
CA LYS A 379 29.64 -47.06 2.23
C LYS A 379 28.66 -48.26 2.13
N ALA A 380 27.54 -48.03 1.44
CA ALA A 380 27.23 -48.74 0.19
C ALA A 380 26.05 -48.11 -0.57
N SER A 381 26.25 -48.01 -1.87
CA SER A 381 25.31 -47.68 -2.94
C SER A 381 24.12 -48.62 -3.03
N THR A 382 22.92 -48.12 -3.36
CA THR A 382 22.02 -48.79 -4.31
C THR A 382 21.15 -47.79 -5.08
N SER A 383 21.10 -48.05 -6.38
CA SER A 383 20.31 -47.42 -7.44
C SER A 383 18.80 -47.52 -7.22
N PHE A 384 18.06 -46.44 -7.50
CA PHE A 384 16.64 -46.55 -7.87
C PHE A 384 16.28 -45.75 -9.12
N LYS A 385 15.47 -46.41 -9.94
CA LYS A 385 15.18 -46.22 -11.35
C LYS A 385 14.37 -44.96 -11.64
N ARG A 386 14.73 -44.28 -12.73
CA ARG A 386 13.87 -43.36 -13.49
C ARG A 386 12.68 -44.14 -14.07
N SER A 387 11.46 -43.74 -13.75
CA SER A 387 10.26 -44.06 -14.52
C SER A 387 9.71 -42.79 -15.17
N SER A 388 9.87 -42.75 -16.50
CA SER A 388 9.29 -41.77 -17.41
C SER A 388 7.80 -42.06 -17.58
N MET A 389 6.91 -41.14 -17.19
CA MET A 389 5.51 -41.13 -17.62
C MET A 389 5.24 -39.88 -18.47
N LYS A 390 5.04 -40.11 -19.77
CA LYS A 390 4.43 -39.16 -20.71
C LYS A 390 2.96 -38.98 -20.34
N ARG A 391 2.53 -37.75 -20.04
CA ARG A 391 1.12 -37.35 -20.09
C ARG A 391 0.89 -36.51 -21.34
N GLN A 392 -0.05 -36.96 -22.17
CA GLN A 392 -0.58 -36.21 -23.30
C GLN A 392 -1.58 -35.17 -22.78
N SER A 393 -1.41 -33.91 -23.19
CA SER A 393 -2.34 -32.82 -22.90
C SER A 393 -3.50 -32.81 -23.92
N PRO A 394 -4.76 -32.58 -23.50
CA PRO A 394 -5.86 -32.35 -24.43
C PRO A 394 -5.77 -30.94 -25.04
N LYS A 395 -5.91 -30.86 -26.37
CA LYS A 395 -6.04 -29.59 -27.11
C LYS A 395 -7.32 -28.86 -26.68
N ARG A 396 -7.21 -27.71 -26.03
CA ARG A 396 -8.33 -26.74 -25.90
C ARG A 396 -8.38 -25.88 -27.16
N LYS A 397 -9.57 -25.76 -27.74
CA LYS A 397 -9.90 -24.78 -28.79
C LYS A 397 -9.85 -23.38 -28.17
N LEU A 398 -9.16 -22.45 -28.82
CA LEU A 398 -9.32 -21.01 -28.58
C LEU A 398 -10.76 -20.62 -28.94
N PHE A 399 -11.40 -19.87 -28.06
CA PHE A 399 -12.61 -19.09 -28.33
C PHE A 399 -12.27 -17.63 -27.99
N ASP A 400 -12.45 -16.73 -28.95
CA ASP A 400 -12.23 -15.29 -28.79
C ASP A 400 -13.33 -14.67 -27.92
N GLY A 401 -13.00 -14.29 -26.69
CA GLY A 401 -13.92 -13.74 -25.69
C GLY A 401 -14.22 -12.23 -25.81
N ASP A 402 -13.54 -11.52 -26.70
CA ASP A 402 -13.61 -10.05 -26.75
C ASP A 402 -14.85 -9.51 -27.50
N ASN A 403 -15.54 -10.34 -28.28
CA ASN A 403 -16.68 -9.88 -29.09
C ASN A 403 -18.03 -9.88 -28.34
N ASP A 404 -18.20 -10.71 -27.30
CA ASP A 404 -19.50 -10.88 -26.62
C ASP A 404 -19.82 -9.71 -25.65
N VAL A 405 -18.80 -9.11 -25.04
CA VAL A 405 -18.96 -7.96 -24.14
C VAL A 405 -19.32 -6.69 -24.92
N LEU A 406 -18.71 -6.50 -26.09
CA LEU A 406 -19.00 -5.36 -26.97
C LEU A 406 -20.39 -5.47 -27.62
N ASP A 407 -20.88 -6.69 -27.89
CA ASP A 407 -22.24 -6.92 -28.41
C ASP A 407 -23.34 -6.74 -27.35
N ALA A 408 -23.05 -6.99 -26.07
CA ALA A 408 -23.96 -6.67 -24.97
C ALA A 408 -24.13 -5.15 -24.76
N ILE A 409 -23.03 -4.39 -24.91
CA ILE A 409 -23.03 -2.91 -24.83
C ILE A 409 -23.76 -2.26 -26.02
N ARG A 410 -23.83 -2.93 -27.18
CA ARG A 410 -24.46 -2.39 -28.40
C ARG A 410 -25.98 -2.22 -28.33
N ARG A 411 -26.69 -2.75 -27.31
CA ARG A 411 -28.17 -2.82 -27.30
C ARG A 411 -28.91 -1.97 -26.26
N THR A 412 -28.25 -1.22 -25.39
CA THR A 412 -28.98 -0.53 -24.30
C THR A 412 -29.17 0.96 -24.57
N SER A 413 -30.38 1.33 -24.99
CA SER A 413 -30.87 2.71 -24.85
C SER A 413 -31.05 3.04 -23.37
N LEU A 414 -30.46 4.14 -22.89
CA LEU A 414 -30.59 4.57 -21.49
C LEU A 414 -32.07 4.71 -21.09
N THR A 415 -32.47 4.04 -20.01
CA THR A 415 -33.83 4.10 -19.48
C THR A 415 -34.12 5.47 -18.85
N ALA A 416 -35.39 5.83 -18.66
CA ALA A 416 -35.78 7.11 -18.09
C ALA A 416 -35.20 7.35 -16.68
N SER A 417 -35.02 6.29 -15.89
CA SER A 417 -34.38 6.37 -14.57
C SER A 417 -32.88 6.71 -14.68
N GLN A 418 -32.19 6.05 -15.61
CA GLN A 418 -30.77 6.25 -15.87
C GLN A 418 -30.48 7.66 -16.39
N ARG A 419 -31.35 8.18 -17.28
CA ARG A 419 -31.26 9.56 -17.75
C ARG A 419 -31.45 10.57 -16.61
N ARG A 420 -32.35 10.28 -15.66
CA ARG A 420 -32.61 11.17 -14.51
C ARG A 420 -31.41 11.23 -13.55
N GLU A 421 -30.75 10.10 -13.30
CA GLU A 421 -29.53 10.05 -12.48
C GLU A 421 -28.38 10.80 -13.17
N LEU A 422 -28.20 10.57 -14.48
CA LEU A 422 -27.16 11.24 -15.26
C LEU A 422 -27.35 12.76 -15.35
N ARG A 423 -28.60 13.23 -15.45
CA ARG A 423 -28.92 14.66 -15.62
C ARG A 423 -28.32 15.54 -14.52
N ARG A 424 -28.22 15.04 -13.29
CA ARG A 424 -27.66 15.79 -12.14
C ARG A 424 -26.15 15.98 -12.23
N LEU A 425 -25.47 15.20 -13.07
CA LEU A 425 -24.01 15.13 -13.17
C LEU A 425 -23.48 15.77 -14.46
N LEU A 426 -24.36 16.16 -15.38
CA LEU A 426 -24.00 16.72 -16.68
C LEU A 426 -24.06 18.25 -16.68
N SER A 427 -23.20 18.87 -17.47
CA SER A 427 -23.31 20.30 -17.79
C SER A 427 -24.62 20.61 -18.54
N PRO A 428 -25.13 21.86 -18.53
CA PRO A 428 -26.38 22.21 -19.20
C PRO A 428 -26.43 21.83 -20.69
N GLU A 429 -25.31 21.91 -21.39
CA GLU A 429 -25.17 21.53 -22.80
C GLU A 429 -25.31 20.03 -23.01
N LEU A 430 -24.73 19.22 -22.12
CA LEU A 430 -24.85 17.76 -22.14
C LEU A 430 -26.22 17.29 -21.65
N GLN A 431 -26.86 17.99 -20.72
CA GLN A 431 -28.25 17.74 -20.33
C GLN A 431 -29.19 17.93 -21.51
N LYS A 432 -29.02 19.00 -22.30
CA LYS A 432 -29.81 19.24 -23.51
C LYS A 432 -29.62 18.12 -24.54
N LYS A 433 -28.39 17.62 -24.73
CA LYS A 433 -28.13 16.45 -25.58
C LYS A 433 -28.78 15.17 -25.04
N LEU A 434 -28.75 14.95 -23.72
CA LEU A 434 -29.37 13.80 -23.05
C LEU A 434 -30.89 13.79 -23.24
N ASP A 435 -31.53 14.96 -23.09
CA ASP A 435 -32.97 15.14 -23.22
C ASP A 435 -33.44 14.96 -24.66
N CYS A 436 -32.64 15.38 -25.64
CA CYS A 436 -32.93 15.19 -27.07
C CYS A 436 -32.51 13.81 -27.60
N GLY A 437 -31.97 12.91 -26.75
CA GLY A 437 -31.49 11.59 -27.18
C GLY A 437 -30.28 11.63 -28.12
N ALA A 438 -29.55 12.75 -28.14
CA ALA A 438 -28.43 13.02 -29.04
C ALA A 438 -27.05 12.78 -28.38
N LEU A 439 -27.00 12.11 -27.23
CA LEU A 439 -25.76 11.77 -26.55
C LEU A 439 -24.97 10.75 -27.38
N LYS A 440 -23.69 11.05 -27.66
CA LYS A 440 -22.82 10.15 -28.42
C LYS A 440 -22.40 8.95 -27.57
N LYS A 441 -22.01 7.85 -28.24
CA LYS A 441 -21.61 6.59 -27.61
C LYS A 441 -20.54 6.76 -26.52
N ASP A 442 -19.54 7.59 -26.77
CA ASP A 442 -18.43 7.83 -25.83
C ASP A 442 -18.88 8.73 -24.66
N GLU A 443 -19.95 9.51 -24.86
CA GLU A 443 -20.58 10.33 -23.82
C GLU A 443 -21.53 9.47 -22.95
N CYS A 444 -22.10 8.37 -23.46
CA CYS A 444 -22.90 7.42 -22.65
C CYS A 444 -22.04 6.64 -21.64
N HIS A 445 -20.74 6.50 -21.88
CA HIS A 445 -19.79 5.90 -20.92
C HIS A 445 -19.74 6.68 -19.59
N LEU A 446 -20.13 7.97 -19.60
CA LEU A 446 -20.28 8.76 -18.38
C LEU A 446 -21.32 8.15 -17.43
N TYR A 447 -22.39 7.54 -17.95
CA TYR A 447 -23.39 6.88 -17.10
C TYR A 447 -22.81 5.68 -16.37
N LEU A 448 -22.14 4.79 -17.10
CA LEU A 448 -21.51 3.60 -16.52
C LEU A 448 -20.45 3.97 -15.46
N THR A 449 -19.70 5.05 -15.65
CA THR A 449 -18.58 5.40 -14.77
C THR A 449 -18.91 6.35 -13.62
N TYR A 450 -19.91 7.21 -13.76
CA TYR A 450 -20.19 8.27 -12.77
C TYR A 450 -21.48 8.05 -11.99
N THR A 451 -22.38 7.17 -12.43
CA THR A 451 -23.61 6.87 -11.68
C THR A 451 -23.48 5.59 -10.87
N SER A 452 -24.16 5.58 -9.72
CA SER A 452 -24.18 4.41 -8.85
C SER A 452 -24.86 3.22 -9.52
N GLY A 453 -25.89 3.48 -10.34
CA GLY A 453 -26.55 2.48 -11.18
C GLY A 453 -25.63 1.93 -12.28
N GLY A 454 -24.89 2.80 -12.97
CA GLY A 454 -23.96 2.42 -14.03
C GLY A 454 -22.76 1.60 -13.53
N LYS A 455 -22.20 1.96 -12.37
CA LYS A 455 -21.11 1.19 -11.73
C LYS A 455 -21.57 -0.22 -11.33
N ARG A 456 -22.80 -0.36 -10.84
CA ARG A 456 -23.40 -1.68 -10.54
C ARG A 456 -23.60 -2.53 -11.80
N GLU A 457 -24.00 -1.92 -12.91
CA GLU A 457 -24.15 -2.63 -14.19
C GLU A 457 -22.80 -3.08 -14.78
N LEU A 458 -21.76 -2.24 -14.67
CA LEU A 458 -20.38 -2.64 -14.99
C LEU A 458 -19.95 -3.82 -14.11
N ASN A 459 -20.12 -3.73 -12.79
CA ASN A 459 -19.72 -4.80 -11.87
C ASN A 459 -20.46 -6.11 -12.12
N LYS A 460 -21.75 -6.06 -12.49
CA LYS A 460 -22.52 -7.24 -12.92
C LYS A 460 -22.00 -7.84 -14.23
N SER A 461 -21.51 -7.01 -15.13
CA SER A 461 -20.95 -7.45 -16.42
C SER A 461 -19.54 -8.04 -16.28
N PHE A 462 -18.83 -7.68 -15.20
CA PHE A 462 -17.49 -8.18 -14.85
C PHE A 462 -17.48 -9.36 -13.88
N GLU A 463 -18.65 -9.91 -13.48
CA GLU A 463 -18.68 -11.14 -12.68
C GLU A 463 -18.03 -12.29 -13.45
N SER A 464 -16.79 -12.62 -13.07
CA SER A 464 -16.04 -13.77 -13.58
C SER A 464 -16.86 -15.05 -13.42
N LYS A 465 -16.75 -15.97 -14.39
CA LYS A 465 -17.31 -17.33 -14.32
C LYS A 465 -16.91 -18.06 -13.03
N GLU A 466 -15.79 -17.70 -12.41
CA GLU A 466 -15.36 -18.19 -11.10
C GLU A 466 -16.28 -17.74 -9.95
N SER A 467 -16.79 -16.50 -9.97
CA SER A 467 -17.74 -15.99 -8.97
C SER A 467 -19.12 -16.66 -9.07
N GLN A 468 -19.52 -17.06 -10.28
CA GLN A 468 -20.75 -17.83 -10.50
C GLN A 468 -20.58 -19.29 -10.05
N VAL A 469 -19.40 -19.87 -10.23
CA VAL A 469 -19.07 -21.23 -9.75
C VAL A 469 -18.94 -21.27 -8.23
N SER A 470 -18.35 -20.25 -7.58
CA SER A 470 -18.28 -20.16 -6.12
C SER A 470 -19.66 -20.03 -5.47
N ARG A 471 -20.57 -19.23 -6.05
CA ARG A 471 -21.97 -19.15 -5.57
C ARG A 471 -22.76 -20.45 -5.78
N LEU A 472 -22.49 -21.18 -6.86
CA LEU A 472 -23.07 -22.51 -7.08
C LEU A 472 -22.52 -23.55 -6.09
N ALA A 473 -21.25 -23.43 -5.69
CA ALA A 473 -20.64 -24.28 -4.67
C ALA A 473 -21.19 -23.96 -3.26
N GLU A 474 -21.39 -22.68 -2.93
CA GLU A 474 -22.01 -22.25 -1.66
C GLU A 474 -23.48 -22.64 -1.54
N ALA A 475 -24.23 -22.59 -2.65
CA ALA A 475 -25.63 -23.03 -2.71
C ALA A 475 -25.79 -24.56 -2.55
N GLN A 476 -24.74 -25.35 -2.84
CA GLN A 476 -24.74 -26.79 -2.62
C GLN A 476 -24.35 -27.17 -1.17
N LEU A 477 -23.67 -26.30 -0.44
CA LEU A 477 -23.28 -26.51 0.97
C LEU A 477 -24.39 -26.13 1.96
N THR A 478 -25.45 -25.45 1.52
CA THR A 478 -26.58 -25.01 2.37
C THR A 478 -27.77 -25.97 2.43
N VAL A 479 -27.67 -27.15 1.81
CA VAL A 479 -28.74 -28.17 1.87
C VAL A 479 -28.40 -29.21 2.93
N SER A 480 -28.85 -28.98 4.18
CA SER A 480 -28.94 -30.05 5.18
C SER A 480 -30.23 -30.86 5.02
N PRO A 481 -30.19 -32.19 5.17
CA PRO A 481 -31.34 -33.06 4.95
C PRO A 481 -32.30 -33.04 6.16
N LYS A 482 -33.59 -32.79 5.91
CA LYS A 482 -34.65 -33.07 6.88
C LYS A 482 -34.89 -34.58 6.96
N LEU A 483 -34.67 -35.17 8.14
CA LEU A 483 -35.25 -36.45 8.53
C LEU A 483 -36.19 -36.25 9.73
N SER A 484 -37.48 -36.36 9.41
CA SER A 484 -38.60 -36.98 10.14
C SER A 484 -38.58 -37.17 11.66
N GLY A 485 -39.71 -36.87 12.29
CA GLY A 485 -40.18 -37.58 13.49
C GLY A 485 -41.25 -36.83 14.28
N GLU A 486 -42.50 -37.30 14.18
CA GLU A 486 -43.74 -36.92 14.90
C GLU A 486 -43.55 -36.99 16.44
N ASP A 487 -44.38 -36.46 17.36
CA ASP A 487 -45.83 -36.25 17.34
C ASP A 487 -46.30 -35.49 18.62
N SER A 488 -47.57 -35.02 18.59
CA SER A 488 -48.43 -34.53 19.70
C SER A 488 -48.02 -33.21 20.40
N GLY A 489 -48.91 -32.25 20.70
CA GLY A 489 -50.37 -32.19 20.70
C GLY A 489 -50.78 -31.21 21.82
N ILE A 490 -51.99 -30.65 21.68
CA ILE A 490 -52.77 -29.89 22.68
C ILE A 490 -52.79 -28.36 22.53
N SER A 491 -54.04 -27.89 22.46
CA SER A 491 -54.59 -26.56 22.28
C SER A 491 -54.69 -25.76 23.58
N SER A 492 -54.78 -24.42 23.48
CA SER A 492 -55.83 -23.61 24.15
C SER A 492 -55.67 -22.10 23.89
N THR A 493 -56.65 -21.58 23.13
CA THR A 493 -57.50 -20.40 23.42
C THR A 493 -57.02 -19.21 24.27
N SER A 494 -57.24 -18.03 23.65
CA SER A 494 -58.04 -16.88 24.14
C SER A 494 -57.43 -15.78 25.03
N SER A 495 -57.35 -14.59 24.41
CA SER A 495 -58.11 -13.37 24.75
C SER A 495 -57.48 -12.23 25.55
N SER A 496 -57.83 -11.03 25.04
CA SER A 496 -57.81 -9.68 25.64
C SER A 496 -56.43 -9.07 25.89
N GLY A 497 -56.08 -7.88 25.42
CA GLY A 497 -56.88 -6.74 24.99
C GLY A 497 -56.52 -5.56 25.86
N LEU A 498 -55.92 -4.51 25.27
CA LEU A 498 -56.10 -3.12 25.67
C LEU A 498 -55.40 -2.18 24.68
N ARG A 499 -56.23 -1.39 24.00
CA ARG A 499 -55.84 -0.15 23.33
C ARG A 499 -55.59 0.91 24.40
N SER A 500 -54.49 1.65 24.29
CA SER A 500 -54.54 3.10 24.50
C SER A 500 -53.51 3.79 23.61
N SER A 501 -53.98 4.84 22.96
CA SER A 501 -53.30 5.76 22.07
C SER A 501 -52.51 6.80 22.85
N LEU A 502 -51.32 7.20 22.37
CA LEU A 502 -51.00 8.57 21.92
C LEU A 502 -49.47 8.82 21.84
N THR A 503 -49.12 9.51 20.75
CA THR A 503 -48.00 10.45 20.54
C THR A 503 -46.56 9.94 20.48
N HIS A 504 -46.04 9.96 19.26
CA HIS A 504 -44.73 10.50 18.85
C HIS A 504 -43.73 10.84 19.97
N LYS A 505 -42.61 10.13 19.98
CA LYS A 505 -41.24 10.69 20.04
C LYS A 505 -40.22 9.58 19.77
N ASP A 506 -39.48 9.73 18.67
CA ASP A 506 -38.25 8.98 18.39
C ASP A 506 -37.23 9.21 19.51
N PRO A 507 -36.55 8.17 20.01
CA PRO A 507 -35.22 8.32 20.58
C PRO A 507 -34.20 7.91 19.52
N ARG A 508 -33.59 8.90 18.87
CA ARG A 508 -32.26 8.73 18.25
C ARG A 508 -31.25 8.57 19.39
N PRO A 509 -30.35 7.57 19.36
CA PRO A 509 -29.06 7.68 20.00
C PRO A 509 -28.15 8.52 19.10
N GLU A 510 -27.57 9.57 19.67
CA GLU A 510 -26.51 10.37 19.06
C GLU A 510 -25.27 9.50 18.80
N LEU A 511 -24.95 9.30 17.52
CA LEU A 511 -23.70 8.69 17.05
C LEU A 511 -23.06 9.71 16.10
N GLU A 512 -22.41 10.72 16.70
CA GLU A 512 -21.64 11.71 15.95
C GLU A 512 -20.49 12.24 16.82
N LYS A 513 -19.60 11.34 17.25
CA LYS A 513 -18.27 11.68 17.81
C LYS A 513 -17.26 10.57 17.52
N CYS A 514 -16.68 10.59 16.32
CA CYS A 514 -15.26 10.37 16.07
C CYS A 514 -15.00 10.59 14.57
N CYS A 515 -13.90 11.27 14.23
CA CYS A 515 -13.50 11.75 12.89
C CYS A 515 -14.02 13.11 12.40
N VAL A 516 -13.84 14.17 13.21
CA VAL A 516 -13.46 15.51 12.73
C VAL A 516 -12.48 16.14 13.72
N ARG A 517 -11.18 15.94 13.49
CA ARG A 517 -10.09 16.74 14.08
C ARG A 517 -8.94 16.86 13.08
N CYS A 518 -9.27 17.44 11.92
CA CYS A 518 -8.39 18.20 11.03
C CYS A 518 -9.36 18.98 10.14
N LEU A 519 -9.24 20.31 10.09
CA LEU A 519 -10.17 21.30 9.52
C LEU A 519 -11.24 21.81 10.52
N ASP A 520 -10.81 22.74 11.39
CA ASP A 520 -11.66 23.85 11.86
C ASP A 520 -10.73 25.02 12.23
N ASN A 521 -10.55 25.93 11.28
CA ASN A 521 -10.02 27.27 11.53
C ASN A 521 -10.63 28.25 10.51
N GLU A 522 -11.96 28.31 10.50
CA GLU A 522 -12.70 29.45 9.96
C GLU A 522 -13.77 29.85 10.97
N ARG A 523 -13.40 30.70 11.93
CA ARG A 523 -14.27 31.70 12.59
C ARG A 523 -13.47 32.49 13.62
N ALA A 524 -12.69 33.45 13.12
CA ALA A 524 -12.37 34.66 13.83
C ALA A 524 -11.88 35.68 12.81
N PHE A 525 -12.79 36.50 12.28
CA PHE A 525 -12.66 37.95 12.14
C PHE A 525 -13.96 38.49 11.54
N GLU A 526 -14.52 39.49 12.22
CA GLU A 526 -15.63 40.35 11.80
C GLU A 526 -15.29 41.16 10.55
#